data_AF-A0A8S8XMU6-F1
#
_entry.id   AF-A0A8S8XMU6-F1
#
_cell.length_a   1.000
_cell.length_b   1.000
_cell.length_c   1.000
_cell.angle_alpha   90.00
_cell.angle_beta   90.00
_cell.angle_gamma   90.00
#
_symmetry.space_group_name_H-M   'P 1'
#
loop_
_entity.id
_entity.type
_entity.pdbx_description
1 polymer ?
#
loop_
_entity_poly.entity_id
_entity_poly.type
_entity_poly.pdbx_seq_one_letter_code
_entity_poly.pdbx_strand_id
1 'polypeptide(L)'
;MESITDPDMLKDRAFYKLGLFTYDYRKSVVVIGLLACVGMTSLAAMGPNWAESWGEGDLESIEAGGLLEDAFFGEEEDVQGFIFLVHHDSLNDSTEKWRDEVRQALSVFDGLDGVDINYSWEMEGDERDKFVYEGDDGFLGKKPSLNQI
;
A
#
# COMPACT_ATOMS: atom_id res chain seq x y z
N MET A 1 -33.96 -45.53 -23.95
CA MET A 1 -34.98 -44.56 -23.53
C MET A 1 -34.33 -43.20 -23.59
N GLU A 2 -34.48 -42.51 -24.72
CA GLU A 2 -34.07 -41.10 -24.79
C GLU A 2 -34.98 -40.32 -23.84
N SER A 3 -34.36 -39.54 -22.96
CA SER A 3 -35.05 -38.57 -22.11
C SER A 3 -35.58 -37.45 -23.02
N ILE A 4 -36.64 -37.76 -23.76
CA ILE A 4 -37.42 -36.79 -24.53
C ILE A 4 -38.27 -36.06 -23.49
N THR A 5 -37.67 -35.04 -22.88
CA THR A 5 -38.46 -34.00 -22.23
C THR A 5 -39.14 -33.24 -23.35
N ASP A 6 -40.47 -33.38 -23.43
CA ASP A 6 -41.27 -32.68 -24.42
C ASP A 6 -41.06 -31.15 -24.25
N PRO A 7 -40.60 -30.43 -25.29
CA PRO A 7 -40.33 -28.99 -25.23
C PRO A 7 -41.51 -28.18 -24.68
N ASP A 8 -42.73 -28.67 -24.91
CA ASP A 8 -43.96 -28.03 -24.46
C ASP A 8 -44.10 -27.99 -22.94
N MET A 9 -43.49 -28.95 -22.22
CA MET A 9 -43.47 -28.98 -20.76
C MET A 9 -42.55 -27.90 -20.14
N LEU A 10 -41.64 -27.34 -20.93
CA LEU A 10 -40.64 -26.37 -20.46
C LEU A 10 -41.00 -24.92 -20.81
N LYS A 11 -42.02 -24.70 -21.65
CA LYS A 11 -42.42 -23.39 -22.17
C LYS A 11 -42.61 -22.32 -21.10
N ASP A 12 -43.10 -22.69 -19.92
CA ASP A 12 -43.34 -21.75 -18.82
C ASP A 12 -42.15 -21.59 -17.85
N ARG A 13 -41.06 -22.35 -18.02
CA ARG A 13 -39.87 -22.25 -17.17
C ARG A 13 -39.03 -21.04 -17.56
N ALA A 14 -38.57 -20.29 -16.57
CA ALA A 14 -37.75 -19.09 -16.77
C ALA A 14 -36.48 -19.37 -17.59
N PHE A 15 -35.76 -20.45 -17.29
CA PHE A 15 -34.57 -20.86 -18.05
C PHE A 15 -34.85 -21.20 -19.51
N TYR A 16 -36.02 -21.79 -19.82
CA TYR A 16 -36.40 -22.09 -21.19
C TYR A 16 -36.67 -20.82 -21.99
N LYS A 17 -37.43 -19.87 -21.41
CA LYS A 17 -37.69 -18.56 -22.04
C LYS A 17 -36.41 -17.75 -22.21
N LEU A 18 -35.51 -17.78 -21.23
CA LEU A 18 -34.23 -17.09 -21.27
C LEU A 18 -33.26 -17.73 -22.28
N GLY A 19 -33.27 -19.06 -22.40
CA GLY A 19 -32.53 -19.79 -23.43
C GLY A 19 -33.03 -19.47 -24.84
N LEU A 20 -34.36 -19.43 -25.04
CA LEU A 20 -34.96 -19.04 -26.31
C LEU A 20 -34.61 -17.60 -26.68
N PHE A 21 -34.71 -16.67 -25.73
CA PHE A 21 -34.29 -15.28 -25.90
C PHE A 21 -32.80 -15.17 -26.27
N THR A 22 -31.94 -15.91 -25.57
CA THR A 22 -30.51 -15.94 -25.84
C THR A 22 -30.22 -16.51 -27.23
N TYR A 23 -30.99 -17.49 -27.69
CA TYR A 23 -30.85 -18.08 -29.02
C TYR A 23 -31.28 -17.12 -30.14
N ASP A 24 -32.40 -16.43 -29.95
CA ASP A 24 -32.96 -15.46 -30.91
C ASP A 24 -32.05 -14.23 -31.05
N TYR A 25 -31.52 -13.73 -29.93
CA TYR A 25 -30.63 -12.56 -29.89
C TYR A 25 -29.16 -12.91 -29.72
N ARG A 26 -28.75 -14.12 -30.10
CA ARG A 26 -27.39 -14.67 -29.84
C ARG A 26 -26.24 -13.74 -30.22
N LYS A 27 -26.36 -13.03 -31.34
CA LYS A 27 -25.34 -12.09 -31.79
C LYS A 27 -25.24 -10.89 -30.85
N SER A 28 -26.38 -10.31 -30.47
CA SER A 28 -26.45 -9.17 -29.56
C SER A 28 -25.99 -9.54 -28.15
N VAL A 29 -26.39 -10.69 -27.63
CA VAL A 29 -25.97 -11.18 -26.31
C VAL A 29 -24.45 -11.36 -26.24
N VAL A 30 -23.84 -11.97 -27.27
CA VAL A 30 -22.39 -12.13 -27.34
C VAL A 30 -21.67 -10.78 -27.40
N VAL A 31 -22.14 -9.86 -28.25
CA VAL A 31 -21.52 -8.53 -28.38
C VAL A 31 -21.61 -7.73 -27.09
N ILE A 32 -22.78 -7.70 -26.44
CA ILE A 32 -22.99 -6.98 -25.18
C ILE A 32 -22.13 -7.61 -24.06
N GLY A 33 -22.07 -8.94 -23.98
CA GLY A 33 -21.22 -9.64 -23.01
C GLY A 33 -19.73 -9.30 -23.18
N LEU A 34 -19.25 -9.29 -24.44
CA LEU A 34 -17.86 -8.90 -24.74
C LEU A 34 -17.57 -7.45 -24.36
N LEU A 35 -18.49 -6.53 -24.67
CA LEU A 35 -18.36 -5.12 -24.29
C LEU A 35 -18.38 -4.93 -22.77
N ALA A 36 -19.20 -5.69 -22.05
CA ALA A 36 -19.23 -5.68 -20.58
C ALA A 36 -17.91 -6.19 -20.00
N CYS A 37 -17.34 -7.27 -20.55
CA CYS A 37 -16.02 -7.77 -20.14
C CYS A 37 -14.93 -6.72 -20.35
N VAL A 38 -14.88 -6.09 -21.53
CA VAL A 38 -13.91 -5.00 -21.81
C VAL A 38 -14.11 -3.82 -20.86
N GLY A 39 -15.37 -3.45 -20.59
CA GLY A 39 -15.70 -2.42 -19.61
C GLY A 39 -15.18 -2.77 -18.22
N MET A 40 -15.45 -3.98 -17.71
CA MET A 40 -14.92 -4.42 -16.41
C MET A 40 -13.39 -4.46 -16.37
N THR A 41 -12.73 -4.85 -17.45
CA THR A 41 -11.26 -4.78 -17.55
C THR A 41 -10.75 -3.34 -17.45
N SER A 42 -11.49 -2.36 -17.98
CA SER A 42 -11.11 -0.94 -17.82
C SER A 42 -11.21 -0.46 -16.37
N LEU A 43 -12.14 -1.00 -15.56
CA LEU A 43 -12.19 -0.72 -14.12
C LEU A 43 -11.01 -1.33 -13.36
N ALA A 44 -10.44 -2.46 -13.83
CA ALA A 44 -9.23 -3.01 -13.23
C ALA A 44 -7.98 -2.11 -13.42
N ALA A 45 -8.05 -1.13 -14.33
CA ALA A 45 -7.01 -0.13 -14.54
C ALA A 45 -7.18 1.12 -13.66
N MET A 46 -8.36 1.34 -13.05
CA MET A 46 -8.43 2.20 -11.86
C MET A 46 -7.65 1.44 -10.79
N GLY A 47 -6.54 2.01 -10.33
CA GLY A 47 -5.57 1.37 -9.46
C GLY A 47 -6.18 0.75 -8.19
N PRO A 48 -5.38 0.04 -7.38
CA PRO A 48 -5.88 -0.72 -6.25
C PRO A 48 -6.33 0.19 -5.10
N ASN A 49 -7.43 0.91 -5.28
CA ASN A 49 -8.12 1.69 -4.24
C ASN A 49 -8.70 0.79 -3.14
N TRP A 50 -8.64 -0.53 -3.33
CA TRP A 50 -8.94 -1.56 -2.34
C TRP A 50 -7.73 -1.93 -1.45
N ALA A 51 -6.52 -1.50 -1.80
CA ALA A 51 -5.33 -1.70 -0.98
C ALA A 51 -5.28 -0.72 0.21
N GLU A 52 -5.80 0.50 0.05
CA GLU A 52 -5.95 1.50 1.11
C GLU A 52 -7.00 1.11 2.18
N SER A 53 -7.87 0.13 1.89
CA SER A 53 -8.83 -0.38 2.87
C SER A 53 -8.18 -1.19 4.02
N TRP A 54 -6.87 -1.45 3.97
CA TRP A 54 -6.11 -2.02 5.07
C TRP A 54 -5.39 -0.91 5.83
N GLY A 55 -6.03 -0.34 6.84
CA GLY A 55 -5.45 0.77 7.62
C GLY A 55 -6.36 1.98 7.79
N GLU A 56 -7.66 1.87 7.53
CA GLU A 56 -8.63 2.89 7.92
C GLU A 56 -9.37 2.48 9.21
N GLY A 57 -9.36 3.37 10.21
CA GLY A 57 -10.04 3.21 11.50
C GLY A 57 -9.30 3.88 12.65
N ASP A 58 -9.98 4.14 13.77
CA ASP A 58 -9.37 4.63 15.02
C ASP A 58 -8.57 3.51 15.70
N LEU A 59 -7.45 3.11 15.10
CA LEU A 59 -6.51 2.16 15.68
C LEU A 59 -5.17 2.86 15.94
N GLU A 60 -4.58 2.58 17.09
CA GLU A 60 -3.29 3.13 17.52
C GLU A 60 -2.17 2.82 16.51
N SER A 61 -2.28 1.74 15.73
CA SER A 61 -1.32 1.42 14.66
C SER A 61 -1.38 2.38 13.46
N ILE A 62 -2.55 2.96 13.19
CA ILE A 62 -2.76 3.93 12.12
C ILE A 62 -2.29 5.30 12.59
N GLU A 63 -2.59 5.66 13.84
CA GLU A 63 -2.07 6.88 14.48
C GLU A 63 -0.54 6.83 14.62
N ALA A 64 0.05 5.67 14.91
CA ALA A 64 1.51 5.48 14.90
C ALA A 64 2.11 5.61 13.49
N GLY A 65 1.39 5.15 12.45
CA GLY A 65 1.76 5.36 11.05
C GLY A 65 1.74 6.84 10.66
N GLY A 66 0.65 7.54 11.00
CA GLY A 66 0.51 8.98 10.73
C GLY A 66 1.51 9.85 11.51
N LEU A 67 1.82 9.50 12.77
CA LEU A 67 2.88 10.17 13.54
C LEU A 67 4.27 9.95 12.94
N LEU A 68 4.51 8.79 12.34
CA LEU A 68 5.75 8.49 11.62
C LEU A 68 5.77 9.27 10.30
N GLU A 69 4.66 9.35 9.58
CA GLU A 69 4.55 10.11 8.34
C GLU A 69 4.78 11.62 8.57
N ASP A 70 4.08 12.22 9.53
CA ASP A 70 4.21 13.63 9.89
C ASP A 70 5.60 14.00 10.44
N ALA A 71 6.25 13.09 11.17
CA ALA A 71 7.56 13.37 11.76
C ALA A 71 8.70 13.30 10.73
N PHE A 72 8.54 12.53 9.64
CA PHE A 72 9.65 12.14 8.77
C PHE A 72 9.47 12.46 7.28
N PHE A 73 8.24 12.54 6.76
CA PHE A 73 7.98 12.73 5.34
C PHE A 73 7.56 14.17 4.98
N GLY A 74 7.00 14.93 5.93
CA GLY A 74 6.52 16.29 5.68
C GLY A 74 5.35 16.34 4.68
N GLU A 75 4.79 17.53 4.43
CA GLU A 75 3.57 17.74 3.61
C GLU A 75 3.71 17.42 2.10
N GLU A 76 4.77 16.73 1.65
CA GLU A 76 4.96 16.39 0.23
C GLU A 76 4.37 15.01 -0.11
N GLU A 77 3.10 15.02 -0.55
CA GLU A 77 2.22 13.86 -0.86
C GLU A 77 2.73 12.86 -1.92
N ASP A 78 3.92 13.00 -2.51
CA ASP A 78 4.32 12.20 -3.69
C ASP A 78 5.73 11.59 -3.62
N VAL A 79 6.36 11.56 -2.44
CA VAL A 79 7.68 10.94 -2.24
C VAL A 79 7.55 9.59 -1.55
N GLN A 80 7.67 8.49 -2.31
CA GLN A 80 7.80 7.14 -1.74
C GLN A 80 9.19 6.97 -1.11
N GLY A 81 9.32 7.31 0.17
CA GLY A 81 10.50 7.03 0.96
C GLY A 81 10.31 5.80 1.87
N PHE A 82 11.42 5.30 2.40
CA PHE A 82 11.41 4.28 3.44
C PHE A 82 12.50 4.60 4.46
N ILE A 83 12.25 4.26 5.72
CA ILE A 83 13.19 4.54 6.81
C ILE A 83 14.04 3.29 7.04
N PHE A 84 15.37 3.46 7.01
CA PHE A 84 16.33 2.40 7.33
C PHE A 84 16.88 2.59 8.75
N LEU A 85 16.35 1.83 9.70
CA LEU A 85 16.78 1.85 11.09
C LEU A 85 17.98 0.92 11.29
N VAL A 86 19.08 1.48 11.81
CA VAL A 86 20.32 0.75 12.09
C VAL A 86 20.58 0.75 13.59
N HIS A 87 20.49 -0.44 14.20
CA HIS A 87 20.82 -0.65 15.62
C HIS A 87 22.24 -1.21 15.76
N HIS A 88 22.97 -0.71 16.76
CA HIS A 88 24.22 -1.32 17.19
C HIS A 88 24.39 -1.16 18.70
N ASP A 89 24.87 -2.21 19.39
CA ASP A 89 24.85 -2.29 20.86
C ASP A 89 25.78 -1.29 21.57
N SER A 90 26.74 -0.71 20.85
CA SER A 90 27.79 0.13 21.44
C SER A 90 28.23 1.32 20.59
N LEU A 91 27.75 1.41 19.35
CA LEU A 91 28.16 2.44 18.39
C LEU A 91 26.90 3.09 17.85
N ASN A 92 27.00 4.37 17.53
CA ASN A 92 25.89 5.18 17.05
C ASN A 92 26.35 6.12 15.93
N ASP A 93 25.44 6.97 15.49
CA ASP A 93 25.67 8.03 14.50
C ASP A 93 26.77 9.03 14.88
N SER A 94 27.22 9.06 16.13
CA SER A 94 28.37 9.87 16.55
C SER A 94 29.71 9.20 16.23
N THR A 95 29.73 7.89 16.01
CA THR A 95 30.95 7.11 15.75
C THR A 95 31.28 7.05 14.25
N GLU A 96 32.46 7.52 13.86
CA GLU A 96 32.93 7.51 12.46
C GLU A 96 32.91 6.10 11.84
N LYS A 97 33.43 5.10 12.56
CA LYS A 97 33.41 3.70 12.11
C LYS A 97 32.00 3.21 11.80
N TRP A 98 31.00 3.61 12.59
CA TRP A 98 29.61 3.19 12.36
C TRP A 98 29.02 3.89 11.13
N ARG A 99 29.30 5.19 10.95
CA ARG A 99 28.86 5.94 9.76
C ARG A 99 29.44 5.34 8.48
N ASP A 100 30.71 4.94 8.50
CA ASP A 100 31.39 4.36 7.33
C ASP A 100 30.76 3.03 6.93
N GLU A 101 30.43 2.17 7.88
CA GLU A 101 29.75 0.88 7.62
C GLU A 101 28.32 1.11 7.09
N VAL A 102 27.59 2.09 7.63
CA VAL A 102 26.25 2.46 7.13
C VAL A 102 26.31 3.01 5.71
N ARG A 103 27.26 3.90 5.40
CA ARG A 103 27.50 4.40 4.04
C ARG A 103 27.89 3.29 3.09
N GLN A 104 28.74 2.35 3.53
CA GLN A 104 29.11 1.21 2.73
C GLN A 104 27.90 0.31 2.43
N ALA A 105 27.05 0.05 3.41
CA ALA A 105 25.83 -0.73 3.22
C ALA A 105 24.85 -0.06 2.24
N LEU A 106 24.75 1.28 2.29
CA LEU A 106 23.86 2.07 1.43
C LEU A 106 24.48 2.48 0.09
N SER A 107 25.75 2.16 -0.16
CA SER A 107 26.46 2.51 -1.40
C SER A 107 25.83 1.96 -2.68
N VAL A 108 24.98 0.93 -2.57
CA VAL A 108 24.22 0.37 -3.70
C VAL A 108 23.12 1.33 -4.18
N PHE A 109 22.61 2.16 -3.27
CA PHE A 109 21.61 3.19 -3.55
C PHE A 109 22.25 4.55 -3.86
N ASP A 110 23.46 4.77 -3.38
CA ASP A 110 24.27 5.96 -3.64
C ASP A 110 24.60 6.08 -5.15
N GLY A 111 23.96 7.04 -5.82
CA GLY A 111 24.12 7.31 -7.26
C GLY A 111 23.00 6.80 -8.18
N LEU A 112 21.91 6.27 -7.63
CA LEU A 112 20.68 6.03 -8.40
C LEU A 112 19.95 7.36 -8.67
N ASP A 113 19.49 7.56 -9.90
CA ASP A 113 18.74 8.77 -10.28
C ASP A 113 17.38 8.78 -9.57
N GLY A 114 17.07 9.88 -8.87
CA GLY A 114 15.85 10.02 -8.08
C GLY A 114 15.88 9.41 -6.68
N VAL A 115 17.04 8.96 -6.18
CA VAL A 115 17.20 8.49 -4.80
C VAL A 115 18.03 9.52 -4.01
N ASP A 116 17.42 10.07 -2.96
CA ASP A 116 18.08 10.96 -2.00
C ASP A 116 18.17 10.24 -0.64
N ILE A 117 19.37 10.18 -0.06
CA ILE A 117 19.62 9.50 1.22
C ILE A 117 19.95 10.55 2.27
N ASN A 118 19.06 10.69 3.25
CA ASN A 118 19.23 11.61 4.36
C ASN A 118 19.77 10.89 5.60
N TYR A 119 20.98 11.27 6.04
CA TYR A 119 21.64 10.64 7.18
C TYR A 119 21.37 11.39 8.49
N SER A 120 21.19 10.65 9.59
CA SER A 120 20.90 11.25 10.91
C SER A 120 21.99 12.17 11.45
N TRP A 121 23.25 11.94 11.07
CA TRP A 121 24.40 12.78 11.48
C TRP A 121 24.57 14.04 10.61
N GLU A 122 23.76 14.22 9.57
CA GLU A 122 23.73 15.42 8.72
C GLU A 122 22.59 16.38 9.12
N MET A 123 21.69 15.95 10.01
CA MET A 123 20.63 16.78 10.59
C MET A 123 21.14 17.59 11.78
N GLU A 124 20.74 18.86 11.87
CA GLU A 124 21.14 19.76 12.96
C GLU A 124 19.99 20.01 13.96
N GLY A 125 20.34 20.24 15.23
CA GLY A 125 19.40 20.72 16.25
C GLY A 125 18.30 19.73 16.66
N ASP A 126 17.12 20.26 16.97
CA ASP A 126 15.96 19.51 17.50
C ASP A 126 15.40 18.47 16.50
N GLU A 127 15.78 18.55 15.23
CA GLU A 127 15.39 17.57 14.22
C GLU A 127 16.12 16.24 14.41
N ARG A 128 17.39 16.26 14.84
CA ARG A 128 18.17 15.03 15.10
C ARG A 128 17.53 14.15 16.17
N ASP A 129 16.93 14.75 17.19
CA ASP A 129 16.25 14.04 18.28
C ASP A 129 15.01 13.26 17.81
N LYS A 130 14.51 13.53 16.60
CA LYS A 130 13.46 12.72 15.96
C LYS A 130 14.03 11.45 15.31
N PHE A 131 15.29 11.47 14.86
CA PHE A 131 15.93 10.37 14.12
C PHE A 131 16.81 9.47 15.00
N VAL A 132 17.16 9.92 16.21
CA VAL A 132 18.07 9.21 17.11
C VAL A 132 17.40 8.92 18.44
N TYR A 133 17.43 7.67 18.86
CA TYR A 133 16.94 7.25 20.16
C TYR A 133 18.07 6.59 20.97
N GLU A 134 18.31 7.12 22.17
CA GLU A 134 19.30 6.61 23.12
C GLU A 134 18.59 6.15 24.40
N GLY A 135 17.86 5.05 24.32
CA GLY A 135 17.17 4.44 25.47
C GLY A 135 17.45 2.94 25.60
N ASP A 136 17.51 2.46 26.84
CA ASP A 136 17.84 1.07 27.19
C ASP A 136 16.70 0.05 26.93
N ASP A 137 15.52 0.52 26.51
CA ASP A 137 14.30 -0.28 26.38
C ASP A 137 14.02 -0.75 24.94
N GLY A 138 14.84 -0.34 23.96
CA GLY A 138 14.67 -0.71 22.55
C GLY A 138 13.36 -0.23 21.92
N PHE A 139 12.65 0.72 22.56
CA PHE A 139 11.35 1.19 22.12
C PHE A 139 11.47 2.59 21.49
N LEU A 140 11.39 2.67 20.16
CA LEU A 140 11.58 3.92 19.39
C LEU A 140 10.34 4.85 19.37
N GLY A 141 9.27 4.52 20.10
CA GLY A 141 8.03 5.29 20.14
C GLY A 141 7.99 6.26 21.32
N LYS A 142 8.74 7.36 21.27
CA LYS A 142 8.59 8.41 22.28
C LYS A 142 7.34 9.24 21.94
N LYS A 143 6.27 9.10 22.74
CA LYS A 143 5.10 9.99 22.68
C LYS A 143 5.60 11.45 22.71
N PRO A 144 5.21 12.33 21.77
CA PRO A 144 5.36 13.75 22.02
C PRO A 144 4.58 14.03 23.30
N SER A 145 5.26 14.59 24.29
CA SER A 145 4.60 15.08 25.50
C SER A 145 3.52 16.06 25.03
N LEU A 146 2.27 15.62 25.11
CA LEU A 146 1.13 16.52 25.14
C LEU A 146 1.45 17.52 26.25
N ASN A 147 1.86 18.72 25.86
CA ASN A 147 1.70 19.89 26.71
C ASN A 147 0.20 19.98 26.96
N GLN A 148 -0.24 19.44 28.09
CA GLN A 148 -1.54 19.73 28.65
C GLN A 148 -1.60 21.25 28.85
N ILE A 149 -2.58 21.85 28.19
CA ILE A 149 -3.16 23.14 28.60
C ILE A 149 -3.81 22.94 29.97
#